data_AF-A0A7C0UVW8-F1
#
_entry.id   AF-A0A7C0UVW8-F1
#
_cell.length_a   1.000
_cell.length_b   1.000
_cell.length_c   1.000
_cell.angle_alpha   90.00
_cell.angle_beta   90.00
_cell.angle_gamma   90.00
#
_symmetry.space_group_name_H-M   'P 1'
#
loop_
_entity.id
_entity.type
_entity.pdbx_description
1 polymer ?
#
loop_
_entity_poly.entity_id
_entity_poly.type
_entity_poly.pdbx_seq_one_letter_code
_entity_poly.pdbx_strand_id
1 'polypeptide(L)'
;MRRIAAIVLISAGIVALALQVAGSKIGFRQAVDANADRILELAVEKILSLDETNPLVELITPDQPWFSAYAKSRFAAIVSSKVDPAGYLARLREKLEENAVEDASFDELVARAKEIDARVDGFSMPKANITITKAHRKRLRRWAKGLREFNLLPDDPRWLDSMAELATELPDVRAKAGELKRLVIEHKRERAELELLLLKALDRARELMNTPDELWDWDRITGDPESVFELIEPKMPFYRESLELYRRYRQLAGVEFEKIAVKGRLKKGRSYPVVADIKRRLALDGFFHGEPTEVFDDEFESAVKEFQKYHGLNPDGVIGKRTLAALNMPFDAKLDKIRLNLARMRSSAVRLYPRVLWINIPSYRLWLVEDGRVKFSSKVIVGNRRWAVWAPPWLKEIPPAARPKPVVGPWNQTPTISSAIDKIVVNPRWGTSERILDELLTKEERRDDPKDAQRDLLRFDRANYIWGLHPSGRVYLYQDPSVANLLGKVKFSFPNEHSIFLHDTPSKYLFKRWPRAFSHGCIRIEKPLELAKLILEMDKNDALERWDELLEDSSKPHIIELNSPLPIVIDYITIGPTDWSGNGVAFLDDIYTLDPPESEKLKEKRDRFQAYLKRLEQIRKGEIWPRRD
;
A
#
# COMPACT_ATOMS: atom_id res chain seq x y z
N MET A 1 -5.74 -27.02 -40.76
CA MET A 1 -7.17 -26.85 -40.43
C MET A 1 -7.40 -26.63 -38.93
N ARG A 2 -7.23 -27.60 -38.03
CA ARG A 2 -7.46 -27.42 -36.57
C ARG A 2 -6.56 -26.37 -35.89
N ARG A 3 -5.26 -26.33 -36.23
CA ARG A 3 -4.33 -25.25 -35.80
C ARG A 3 -4.70 -23.88 -36.36
N ILE A 4 -5.33 -23.82 -37.53
CA ILE A 4 -5.77 -22.58 -38.19
C ILE A 4 -7.03 -22.05 -37.50
N ALA A 5 -7.96 -22.92 -37.09
CA ALA A 5 -9.16 -22.53 -36.34
C ALA A 5 -8.83 -21.98 -34.94
N ALA A 6 -7.84 -22.55 -34.25
CA ALA A 6 -7.35 -22.01 -32.98
C ALA A 6 -6.72 -20.62 -33.14
N ILE A 7 -5.90 -20.43 -34.18
CA ILE A 7 -5.33 -19.12 -34.54
C ILE A 7 -6.44 -18.11 -34.88
N VAL A 8 -7.49 -18.52 -35.61
CA VAL A 8 -8.61 -17.66 -35.99
C VAL A 8 -9.47 -17.25 -34.79
N LEU A 9 -9.70 -18.13 -33.81
CA LEU A 9 -10.48 -17.80 -32.60
C LEU A 9 -9.68 -16.96 -31.60
N ILE A 10 -8.38 -17.22 -31.45
CA ILE A 10 -7.46 -16.36 -30.70
C ILE A 10 -7.40 -14.98 -31.38
N SER A 11 -7.32 -14.95 -32.72
CA SER A 11 -7.38 -13.71 -33.50
C SER A 11 -8.73 -13.02 -33.35
N ALA A 12 -9.85 -13.74 -33.21
CA ALA A 12 -11.17 -13.16 -32.97
C ALA A 12 -11.32 -12.58 -31.55
N GLY A 13 -10.77 -13.22 -30.52
CA GLY A 13 -10.71 -12.69 -29.16
C GLY A 13 -9.80 -11.47 -29.04
N ILE A 14 -8.65 -11.52 -29.71
CA ILE A 14 -7.71 -10.41 -29.85
C ILE A 14 -8.35 -9.24 -30.63
N VAL A 15 -9.12 -9.51 -31.68
CA VAL A 15 -9.85 -8.50 -32.47
C VAL A 15 -11.01 -7.89 -31.68
N ALA A 16 -11.75 -8.69 -30.91
CA ALA A 16 -12.80 -8.18 -30.02
C ALA A 16 -12.24 -7.23 -28.95
N LEU A 17 -11.07 -7.56 -28.39
CA LEU A 17 -10.35 -6.70 -27.45
C LEU A 17 -9.75 -5.47 -28.13
N ALA A 18 -9.18 -5.61 -29.33
CA ALA A 18 -8.65 -4.49 -30.12
C ALA A 18 -9.74 -3.47 -30.46
N LEU A 19 -10.98 -3.91 -30.70
CA LEU A 19 -12.14 -3.04 -30.93
C LEU A 19 -12.61 -2.34 -29.64
N GLN A 20 -12.45 -2.98 -28.48
CA GLN A 20 -12.78 -2.41 -27.17
C GLN A 20 -11.70 -1.43 -26.67
N VAL A 21 -10.44 -1.66 -27.07
CA VAL A 21 -9.26 -0.85 -26.76
C VAL A 21 -9.02 0.26 -27.80
N ALA A 22 -9.56 0.18 -29.02
CA ALA A 22 -9.44 1.23 -30.04
C ALA A 22 -10.01 2.61 -29.62
N GLY A 23 -10.70 2.70 -28.48
CA GLY A 23 -11.07 3.96 -27.82
C GLY A 23 -9.95 4.57 -26.95
N SER A 24 -8.83 3.88 -26.73
CA SER A 24 -7.70 4.32 -25.89
C SER A 24 -6.40 4.39 -26.70
N LYS A 25 -5.57 5.41 -26.42
CA LYS A 25 -4.34 5.76 -27.16
C LYS A 25 -3.14 4.84 -26.86
N ILE A 26 -3.36 3.57 -26.56
CA ILE A 26 -2.28 2.64 -26.15
C ILE A 26 -1.94 1.71 -27.33
N GLY A 27 -0.64 1.49 -27.59
CA GLY A 27 -0.20 0.61 -28.67
C GLY A 27 -0.62 -0.84 -28.44
N PHE A 28 -1.01 -1.57 -29.50
CA PHE A 28 -1.55 -2.94 -29.43
C PHE A 28 -0.70 -3.91 -28.60
N ARG A 29 0.63 -3.83 -28.71
CA ARG A 29 1.55 -4.67 -27.93
C ARG A 29 1.50 -4.35 -26.44
N GLN A 30 1.52 -3.07 -26.07
CA GLN A 30 1.33 -2.62 -24.69
C GLN A 30 -0.04 -2.99 -24.14
N ALA A 31 -1.08 -2.95 -24.96
CA ALA A 31 -2.43 -3.34 -24.55
C ALA A 31 -2.54 -4.85 -24.30
N VAL A 32 -1.93 -5.68 -25.15
CA VAL A 32 -1.85 -7.13 -24.95
C VAL A 32 -1.03 -7.45 -23.70
N ASP A 33 0.15 -6.84 -23.54
CA ASP A 33 1.01 -7.05 -22.37
C ASP A 33 0.33 -6.61 -21.05
N ALA A 34 -0.41 -5.49 -21.07
CA ALA A 34 -1.12 -4.97 -19.91
C ALA A 34 -2.41 -5.72 -19.55
N ASN A 35 -2.97 -6.54 -20.46
CA ASN A 35 -4.22 -7.28 -20.24
C ASN A 35 -4.06 -8.79 -20.42
N ALA A 36 -2.83 -9.30 -20.46
CA ALA A 36 -2.55 -10.67 -20.86
C ALA A 36 -3.22 -11.71 -19.94
N ASP A 37 -3.26 -11.46 -18.63
CA ASP A 37 -3.95 -12.32 -17.65
C ASP A 37 -5.46 -12.38 -17.92
N ARG A 38 -6.08 -11.22 -18.16
CA ARG A 38 -7.50 -11.12 -18.49
C ARG A 38 -7.83 -11.78 -19.84
N ILE A 39 -6.93 -11.68 -20.81
CA ILE A 39 -7.07 -12.35 -22.11
C ILE A 39 -7.03 -13.86 -21.93
N LEU A 40 -6.11 -14.37 -21.10
CA LEU A 40 -6.00 -15.79 -20.81
C LEU A 40 -7.24 -16.30 -20.07
N GLU A 41 -7.70 -15.56 -19.06
CA GLU A 41 -8.92 -15.86 -18.32
C GLU A 41 -10.13 -15.95 -19.25
N LEU A 42 -10.35 -14.94 -20.09
CA LEU A 42 -11.45 -14.91 -21.06
C LEU A 42 -11.34 -16.02 -22.11
N ALA A 43 -10.13 -16.37 -22.54
CA ALA A 43 -9.90 -17.46 -23.47
C ALA A 43 -10.25 -18.82 -22.82
N VAL A 44 -9.81 -19.05 -21.59
CA VAL A 44 -10.14 -20.26 -20.82
C VAL A 44 -11.64 -20.31 -20.54
N GLU A 45 -12.26 -19.25 -20.03
CA GLU A 45 -13.71 -19.16 -19.80
C GLU A 45 -14.50 -19.44 -21.09
N LYS A 46 -14.08 -18.85 -22.22
CA LYS A 46 -14.74 -19.08 -23.51
C LYS A 46 -14.60 -20.53 -23.97
N ILE A 47 -13.43 -21.13 -23.78
CA ILE A 47 -13.19 -22.53 -24.15
C ILE A 47 -13.97 -23.48 -23.21
N LEU A 48 -14.01 -23.19 -21.90
CA LEU A 48 -14.83 -23.90 -20.92
C LEU A 48 -16.32 -23.75 -21.20
N SER A 49 -16.77 -22.73 -21.93
CA SER A 49 -18.17 -22.59 -22.35
C SER A 49 -18.56 -23.43 -23.57
N LEU A 50 -17.60 -24.08 -24.24
CA LEU A 50 -17.85 -24.88 -25.44
C LEU A 50 -18.41 -26.25 -25.10
N ASP A 51 -19.23 -26.78 -26.01
CA ASP A 51 -19.79 -28.14 -25.90
C ASP A 51 -18.70 -29.22 -25.98
N GLU A 52 -18.94 -30.38 -25.36
CA GLU A 52 -18.02 -31.53 -25.28
C GLU A 52 -17.63 -32.11 -26.65
N THR A 53 -18.45 -31.87 -27.68
CA THR A 53 -18.16 -32.29 -29.06
C THR A 53 -17.22 -31.31 -29.80
N ASN A 54 -16.93 -30.15 -29.21
CA ASN A 54 -16.12 -29.12 -29.84
C ASN A 54 -14.64 -29.53 -29.83
N PRO A 55 -13.97 -29.63 -31.01
CA PRO A 55 -12.57 -30.05 -31.11
C PRO A 55 -11.56 -29.19 -30.34
N LEU A 56 -11.96 -28.00 -29.89
CA LEU A 56 -11.12 -27.09 -29.11
C LEU A 56 -11.04 -27.51 -27.63
N VAL A 57 -12.02 -28.24 -27.12
CA VAL A 57 -12.04 -28.74 -25.74
C VAL A 57 -10.94 -29.80 -25.52
N GLU A 58 -10.62 -30.58 -26.56
CA GLU A 58 -9.47 -31.51 -26.55
C GLU A 58 -8.11 -30.81 -26.46
N LEU A 59 -8.05 -29.51 -26.76
CA LEU A 59 -6.83 -28.71 -26.70
C LEU A 59 -6.60 -28.04 -25.34
N ILE A 60 -7.51 -28.25 -24.36
CA ILE A 60 -7.36 -27.80 -22.98
C ILE A 60 -6.36 -28.74 -22.29
N THR A 61 -5.08 -28.57 -22.58
CA THR A 61 -4.02 -29.20 -21.80
C THR A 61 -2.84 -28.24 -21.60
N PRO A 62 -2.20 -28.22 -20.40
CA PRO A 62 -1.00 -27.40 -20.11
C PRO A 62 0.18 -27.65 -21.07
N ASP A 63 0.17 -28.80 -21.75
CA ASP A 63 1.20 -29.34 -22.64
C ASP A 63 1.04 -28.95 -24.13
N GLN A 64 -0.07 -28.30 -24.54
CA GLN A 64 -0.24 -27.89 -25.94
C GLN A 64 0.73 -26.77 -26.37
N PRO A 65 1.47 -26.88 -27.50
CA PRO A 65 2.49 -25.91 -27.90
C PRO A 65 2.07 -24.43 -27.89
N TRP A 66 0.80 -24.14 -28.21
CA TRP A 66 0.23 -22.79 -28.29
C TRP A 66 -0.25 -22.25 -26.93
N PHE A 67 -0.84 -23.10 -26.08
CA PHE A 67 -1.13 -22.79 -24.67
C PHE A 67 0.21 -22.56 -23.94
N SER A 68 1.20 -23.34 -24.33
CA SER A 68 2.51 -23.40 -23.71
C SER A 68 3.44 -22.22 -23.97
N ALA A 69 3.22 -21.34 -24.95
CA ALA A 69 4.19 -20.26 -25.20
C ALA A 69 4.12 -19.14 -24.15
N TYR A 70 2.91 -18.85 -23.63
CA TYR A 70 2.66 -17.86 -22.58
C TYR A 70 2.37 -18.56 -21.22
N ALA A 71 1.67 -19.70 -21.22
CA ALA A 71 1.47 -20.48 -20.00
C ALA A 71 2.71 -21.31 -19.57
N LYS A 72 3.70 -21.62 -20.43
CA LYS A 72 4.99 -22.19 -19.93
C LYS A 72 5.90 -21.17 -19.31
N SER A 73 5.81 -19.88 -19.66
CA SER A 73 6.65 -18.90 -18.95
C SER A 73 6.11 -18.64 -17.55
N ARG A 74 4.78 -18.65 -17.33
CA ARG A 74 4.17 -18.25 -16.05
C ARG A 74 3.23 -19.28 -15.38
N PHE A 75 3.13 -20.54 -15.80
CA PHE A 75 2.06 -21.42 -15.26
C PHE A 75 2.38 -22.92 -15.22
N ALA A 76 3.21 -23.42 -16.14
CA ALA A 76 3.51 -24.84 -16.27
C ALA A 76 4.10 -25.51 -15.01
N ALA A 77 4.73 -24.74 -14.10
CA ALA A 77 5.33 -25.27 -12.88
C ALA A 77 4.33 -25.51 -11.74
N ILE A 78 3.35 -24.61 -11.53
CA ILE A 78 2.24 -24.79 -10.55
C ILE A 78 1.37 -25.99 -10.95
N VAL A 79 1.12 -26.10 -12.26
CA VAL A 79 0.25 -27.11 -12.86
C VAL A 79 0.92 -28.49 -13.00
N SER A 80 2.27 -28.54 -12.98
CA SER A 80 3.03 -29.78 -13.02
C SER A 80 3.00 -30.53 -11.68
N SER A 81 1.86 -31.16 -11.39
CA SER A 81 1.66 -32.32 -10.50
C SER A 81 2.21 -32.30 -9.06
N LYS A 82 2.67 -31.16 -8.52
CA LYS A 82 3.26 -31.08 -7.17
C LYS A 82 2.50 -30.19 -6.17
N VAL A 83 1.52 -29.41 -6.62
CA VAL A 83 0.75 -28.51 -5.76
C VAL A 83 -0.70 -28.94 -5.75
N ASP A 84 -1.23 -29.23 -4.56
CA ASP A 84 -2.65 -29.37 -4.27
C ASP A 84 -3.33 -27.98 -4.36
N PRO A 85 -4.12 -27.68 -5.41
CA PRO A 85 -4.70 -26.35 -5.61
C PRO A 85 -5.73 -26.01 -4.53
N ALA A 86 -6.57 -26.96 -4.12
CA ALA A 86 -7.60 -26.75 -3.11
C ALA A 86 -6.98 -26.50 -1.72
N GLY A 87 -5.95 -27.27 -1.35
CA GLY A 87 -5.18 -27.05 -0.13
C GLY A 87 -4.36 -25.77 -0.16
N TYR A 88 -3.79 -25.39 -1.30
CA TYR A 88 -3.08 -24.11 -1.44
C TYR A 88 -4.02 -22.92 -1.28
N LEU A 89 -5.19 -22.95 -1.91
CA LEU A 89 -6.22 -21.92 -1.74
C LEU A 89 -6.65 -21.75 -0.28
N ALA A 90 -6.83 -22.87 0.44
CA ALA A 90 -7.16 -22.85 1.86
C ALA A 90 -6.04 -22.19 2.70
N ARG A 91 -4.76 -22.50 2.43
CA ARG A 91 -3.61 -21.85 3.07
C ARG A 91 -3.49 -20.38 2.71
N LEU A 92 -3.75 -20.00 1.47
CA LEU A 92 -3.76 -18.60 1.04
C LEU A 92 -4.84 -17.80 1.77
N ARG A 93 -6.04 -18.38 1.88
CA ARG A 93 -7.14 -17.81 2.68
C ARG A 93 -6.74 -17.64 4.15
N GLU A 94 -6.13 -18.66 4.77
CA GLU A 94 -5.59 -18.56 6.13
C GLU A 94 -4.53 -17.46 6.25
N LYS A 95 -3.61 -17.36 5.29
CA LYS A 95 -2.55 -16.35 5.29
C LYS A 95 -3.10 -14.93 5.15
N LEU A 96 -4.16 -14.73 4.37
CA LEU A 96 -4.87 -13.46 4.27
C LEU A 96 -5.52 -13.09 5.60
N GLU A 97 -6.17 -14.04 6.28
CA GLU A 97 -6.74 -13.83 7.61
C GLU A 97 -5.67 -13.50 8.66
N GLU A 98 -4.52 -14.20 8.64
CA GLU A 98 -3.36 -13.89 9.49
C GLU A 98 -2.88 -12.46 9.28
N ASN A 99 -3.03 -11.94 8.05
CA ASN A 99 -2.70 -10.59 7.67
C ASN A 99 -3.83 -9.59 7.95
N ALA A 100 -4.93 -9.97 8.61
CA ALA A 100 -6.11 -9.15 8.83
C ALA A 100 -6.82 -8.71 7.53
N VAL A 101 -6.89 -9.62 6.56
CA VAL A 101 -7.73 -9.51 5.36
C VAL A 101 -8.81 -10.57 5.46
N GLU A 102 -10.06 -10.14 5.61
CA GLU A 102 -11.23 -11.00 5.59
C GLU A 102 -12.01 -10.70 4.30
N ASP A 103 -12.23 -11.71 3.47
CA ASP A 103 -12.96 -11.58 2.21
C ASP A 103 -13.76 -12.86 1.94
N ALA A 104 -15.08 -12.76 1.99
CA ALA A 104 -15.99 -13.90 1.89
C ALA A 104 -15.93 -14.61 0.53
N SER A 105 -15.43 -13.95 -0.53
CA SER A 105 -15.29 -14.61 -1.83
C SER A 105 -14.25 -15.72 -1.80
N PHE A 106 -13.26 -15.65 -0.89
CA PHE A 106 -12.31 -16.76 -0.70
C PHE A 106 -12.97 -18.01 -0.16
N ASP A 107 -13.99 -17.90 0.71
CA ASP A 107 -14.69 -19.08 1.23
C ASP A 107 -15.46 -19.79 0.10
N GLU A 108 -16.07 -19.03 -0.81
CA GLU A 108 -16.72 -19.56 -2.02
C GLU A 108 -15.70 -20.21 -2.97
N LEU A 109 -14.56 -19.56 -3.21
CA LEU A 109 -13.48 -20.10 -4.06
C LEU A 109 -12.91 -21.40 -3.49
N VAL A 110 -12.64 -21.45 -2.18
CA VAL A 110 -12.13 -22.63 -1.49
C VAL A 110 -13.17 -23.77 -1.52
N ALA A 111 -14.45 -23.47 -1.28
CA ALA A 111 -15.51 -24.47 -1.34
C ALA A 111 -15.65 -25.07 -2.75
N ARG A 112 -15.66 -24.22 -3.79
CA ARG A 112 -15.75 -24.65 -5.18
C ARG A 112 -14.52 -25.47 -5.60
N ALA A 113 -13.33 -25.05 -5.19
CA ALA A 113 -12.11 -25.79 -5.48
C ALA A 113 -12.14 -27.18 -4.84
N LYS A 114 -12.51 -27.31 -3.56
CA LYS A 114 -12.64 -28.61 -2.90
C LYS A 114 -13.65 -29.54 -3.58
N GLU A 115 -14.76 -29.00 -4.07
CA GLU A 115 -15.78 -29.77 -4.79
C GLU A 115 -15.22 -30.37 -6.09
N ILE A 116 -14.51 -29.58 -6.88
CA ILE A 116 -13.92 -30.03 -8.15
C ILE A 116 -12.75 -30.98 -7.89
N ASP A 117 -11.90 -30.66 -6.91
CA ASP A 117 -10.73 -31.46 -6.53
C ASP A 117 -11.13 -32.88 -6.10
N ALA A 118 -12.21 -33.02 -5.31
CA ALA A 118 -12.77 -34.33 -4.94
C ALA A 118 -13.25 -35.16 -6.16
N ARG A 119 -13.74 -34.52 -7.23
CA ARG A 119 -14.13 -35.21 -8.48
C ARG A 119 -12.90 -35.63 -9.29
N VAL A 120 -11.89 -34.77 -9.34
CA VAL A 120 -10.61 -35.04 -10.01
C VAL A 120 -9.87 -36.19 -9.32
N ASP A 121 -9.75 -36.18 -7.99
CA ASP A 121 -9.12 -37.25 -7.20
C ASP A 121 -9.92 -38.55 -7.22
N GLY A 122 -11.25 -38.45 -7.19
CA GLY A 122 -12.17 -39.59 -7.30
C GLY A 122 -12.23 -40.21 -8.69
N PHE A 123 -11.57 -39.63 -9.69
CA PHE A 123 -11.59 -40.11 -11.06
C PHE A 123 -10.90 -41.47 -11.18
N SER A 124 -11.71 -42.50 -11.47
CA SER A 124 -11.22 -43.84 -11.80
C SER A 124 -11.74 -44.24 -13.17
N MET A 125 -10.83 -44.65 -14.06
CA MET A 125 -11.21 -45.17 -15.37
C MET A 125 -12.11 -46.41 -15.20
N PRO A 126 -13.35 -46.40 -15.72
CA PRO A 126 -14.25 -47.54 -15.59
C PRO A 126 -13.66 -48.77 -16.30
N LYS A 127 -13.69 -49.93 -15.63
CA LYS A 127 -13.23 -51.21 -16.20
C LYS A 127 -14.14 -51.60 -17.37
N ALA A 128 -13.59 -51.60 -18.58
CA ALA A 128 -14.32 -52.03 -19.78
C ALA A 128 -14.35 -53.57 -19.86
N ASN A 129 -15.49 -54.19 -19.53
CA ASN A 129 -15.72 -55.62 -19.77
C ASN A 129 -16.11 -55.85 -21.25
N ILE A 130 -15.11 -55.82 -22.12
CA ILE A 130 -15.27 -56.09 -23.56
C ILE A 130 -14.89 -57.55 -23.84
N THR A 131 -15.74 -58.29 -24.56
CA THR A 131 -15.45 -59.69 -24.94
C THR A 131 -14.45 -59.72 -26.10
N ILE A 132 -13.16 -59.85 -25.77
CA ILE A 132 -12.07 -59.84 -26.75
C ILE A 132 -11.76 -61.28 -27.22
N THR A 133 -12.03 -61.57 -28.50
CA THR A 133 -11.70 -62.85 -29.14
C THR A 133 -10.18 -63.10 -29.18
N LYS A 134 -9.76 -64.36 -29.42
CA LYS A 134 -8.33 -64.73 -29.55
C LYS A 134 -7.61 -63.96 -30.67
N ALA A 135 -8.33 -63.64 -31.76
CA ALA A 135 -7.83 -62.87 -32.89
C ALA A 135 -7.60 -61.39 -32.53
N HIS A 136 -8.56 -60.76 -31.83
CA HIS A 136 -8.43 -59.40 -31.31
C HIS A 136 -7.27 -59.30 -30.30
N ARG A 137 -7.13 -60.28 -29.39
CA ARG A 137 -5.99 -60.37 -28.43
C ARG A 137 -4.62 -60.46 -29.12
N LYS A 138 -4.52 -61.18 -30.25
CA LYS A 138 -3.26 -61.32 -31.01
C LYS A 138 -2.87 -60.04 -31.76
N ARG A 139 -3.84 -59.18 -32.13
CA ARG A 139 -3.58 -57.83 -32.68
C ARG A 139 -3.24 -56.84 -31.58
N LEU A 140 -4.02 -56.80 -30.49
CA LEU A 140 -3.75 -55.96 -29.31
C LEU A 140 -2.35 -56.23 -28.72
N ARG A 141 -1.88 -57.49 -28.68
CA ARG A 141 -0.50 -57.82 -28.24
C ARG A 141 0.59 -57.34 -29.20
N ARG A 142 0.35 -57.35 -30.51
CA ARG A 142 1.27 -56.77 -31.50
C ARG A 142 1.33 -55.25 -31.37
N TRP A 143 0.19 -54.64 -31.09
CA TRP A 143 0.05 -53.20 -30.92
C TRP A 143 0.66 -52.70 -29.60
N ALA A 144 0.38 -53.36 -28.47
CA ALA A 144 0.97 -53.09 -27.16
C ALA A 144 2.50 -53.30 -27.11
N LYS A 145 3.05 -54.14 -27.98
CA LYS A 145 4.50 -54.31 -28.16
C LYS A 145 5.14 -53.05 -28.75
N GLY A 146 4.45 -52.35 -29.66
CA GLY A 146 4.87 -51.05 -30.17
C GLY A 146 4.74 -49.91 -29.15
N LEU A 147 3.75 -49.95 -28.25
CA LEU A 147 3.57 -48.92 -27.21
C LEU A 147 4.65 -48.94 -26.11
N ARG A 148 5.15 -50.12 -25.71
CA ARG A 148 6.22 -50.25 -24.70
C ARG A 148 7.58 -49.76 -25.20
N GLU A 149 7.82 -49.78 -26.50
CA GLU A 149 9.07 -49.29 -27.10
C GLU A 149 9.14 -47.75 -27.16
N PHE A 150 8.03 -47.03 -26.95
CA PHE A 150 7.96 -45.56 -27.02
C PHE A 150 7.47 -44.85 -25.74
N ASN A 151 7.26 -45.59 -24.64
CA ASN A 151 6.86 -45.05 -23.32
C ASN A 151 5.62 -44.12 -23.33
N LEU A 152 4.56 -44.51 -24.04
CA LEU A 152 3.35 -43.71 -24.18
C LEU A 152 2.23 -44.22 -23.26
N LEU A 153 1.84 -43.39 -22.29
CA LEU A 153 0.76 -43.60 -21.33
C LEU A 153 -0.61 -43.14 -21.92
N PRO A 154 -1.76 -43.37 -21.23
CA PRO A 154 -3.13 -43.04 -21.69
C PRO A 154 -3.38 -41.60 -22.14
N ASP A 155 -2.41 -40.72 -21.94
CA ASP A 155 -2.46 -39.29 -22.26
C ASP A 155 -2.05 -39.00 -23.72
N ASP A 156 -1.53 -39.99 -24.46
CA ASP A 156 -1.13 -39.84 -25.86
C ASP A 156 -2.33 -39.92 -26.83
N PRO A 157 -2.54 -38.91 -27.71
CA PRO A 157 -3.61 -38.90 -28.71
C PRO A 157 -3.67 -40.14 -29.61
N ARG A 158 -2.55 -40.83 -29.83
CA ARG A 158 -2.45 -42.05 -30.65
C ARG A 158 -3.14 -43.25 -30.03
N TRP A 159 -3.33 -43.25 -28.71
CA TRP A 159 -4.14 -44.26 -28.02
C TRP A 159 -5.61 -44.19 -28.47
N LEU A 160 -6.16 -42.98 -28.61
CA LEU A 160 -7.53 -42.76 -29.08
C LEU A 160 -7.72 -43.16 -30.55
N ASP A 161 -6.76 -42.85 -31.42
CA ASP A 161 -6.80 -43.23 -32.85
C ASP A 161 -6.84 -44.76 -33.04
N SER A 162 -6.16 -45.48 -32.15
CA SER A 162 -6.03 -46.93 -32.25
C SER A 162 -7.22 -47.66 -31.62
N MET A 163 -7.84 -47.05 -30.62
CA MET A 163 -9.18 -47.43 -30.15
C MET A 163 -10.25 -47.15 -31.22
N ALA A 164 -10.12 -46.07 -31.99
CA ALA A 164 -11.03 -45.76 -33.09
C ALA A 164 -10.92 -46.77 -34.25
N GLU A 165 -9.72 -47.26 -34.55
CA GLU A 165 -9.50 -48.31 -35.55
C GLU A 165 -10.12 -49.66 -35.14
N LEU A 166 -9.98 -50.05 -33.86
CA LEU A 166 -10.66 -51.21 -33.26
C LEU A 166 -12.20 -51.07 -33.19
N ALA A 167 -12.69 -49.84 -33.01
CA ALA A 167 -14.11 -49.50 -32.94
C ALA A 167 -14.85 -49.69 -34.28
N THR A 168 -14.14 -49.66 -35.41
CA THR A 168 -14.71 -49.92 -36.75
C THR A 168 -15.17 -51.37 -36.92
N GLU A 169 -14.50 -52.33 -36.26
CA GLU A 169 -14.81 -53.76 -36.33
C GLU A 169 -15.77 -54.23 -35.22
N LEU A 170 -15.99 -53.43 -34.17
CA LEU A 170 -16.79 -53.78 -32.98
C LEU A 170 -17.65 -52.57 -32.51
N PRO A 171 -18.96 -52.54 -32.81
CA PRO A 171 -19.85 -51.44 -32.45
C PRO A 171 -19.89 -51.11 -30.94
N ASP A 172 -19.80 -52.15 -30.09
CA ASP A 172 -19.75 -52.00 -28.63
C ASP A 172 -18.45 -51.32 -28.17
N VAL A 173 -17.34 -51.54 -28.88
CA VAL A 173 -16.05 -50.87 -28.64
C VAL A 173 -16.12 -49.42 -29.06
N ARG A 174 -16.84 -49.09 -30.14
CA ARG A 174 -17.06 -47.70 -30.57
C ARG A 174 -17.85 -46.89 -29.55
N ALA A 175 -18.95 -47.45 -29.06
CA ALA A 175 -19.77 -46.80 -28.03
C ALA A 175 -18.95 -46.57 -26.75
N LYS A 176 -18.19 -47.60 -26.30
CA LYS A 176 -17.36 -47.50 -25.10
C LYS A 176 -16.16 -46.57 -25.25
N ALA A 177 -15.52 -46.53 -26.43
CA ALA A 177 -14.43 -45.59 -26.71
C ALA A 177 -14.94 -44.14 -26.71
N GLY A 178 -16.14 -43.87 -27.23
CA GLY A 178 -16.78 -42.55 -27.16
C GLY A 178 -17.13 -42.11 -25.73
N GLU A 179 -17.58 -43.04 -24.90
CA GLU A 179 -17.82 -42.80 -23.46
C GLU A 179 -16.53 -42.50 -22.70
N LEU A 180 -15.47 -43.30 -22.90
CA LEU A 180 -14.16 -43.08 -22.28
C LEU A 180 -13.55 -41.74 -22.70
N LYS A 181 -13.69 -41.39 -23.98
CA LYS A 181 -13.22 -40.10 -24.50
C LYS A 181 -13.91 -38.92 -23.83
N ARG A 182 -15.23 -38.99 -23.62
CA ARG A 182 -15.99 -37.96 -22.89
C ARG A 182 -15.51 -37.82 -21.45
N LEU A 183 -15.35 -38.93 -20.73
CA LEU A 183 -14.84 -38.92 -19.35
C LEU A 183 -13.45 -38.29 -19.22
N VAL A 184 -12.54 -38.58 -20.17
CA VAL A 184 -11.21 -37.95 -20.19
C VAL A 184 -11.29 -36.44 -20.48
N ILE A 185 -12.17 -36.02 -21.39
CA ILE A 185 -12.40 -34.61 -21.69
C ILE A 185 -12.98 -33.87 -20.47
N GLU A 186 -13.97 -34.47 -19.81
CA GLU A 186 -14.58 -33.95 -18.59
C GLU A 186 -13.55 -33.78 -17.47
N HIS A 187 -12.76 -34.81 -17.19
CA HIS A 187 -11.68 -34.75 -16.19
C HIS A 187 -10.65 -33.65 -16.51
N LYS A 188 -10.26 -33.49 -17.77
CA LYS A 188 -9.35 -32.40 -18.20
C LYS A 188 -9.97 -31.01 -18.00
N ARG A 189 -11.27 -30.88 -18.25
CA ARG A 189 -12.03 -29.63 -18.06
C ARG A 189 -12.11 -29.25 -16.57
N GLU A 190 -12.40 -30.22 -15.71
CA GLU A 190 -12.43 -30.04 -14.25
C GLU A 190 -11.07 -29.58 -13.70
N ARG A 191 -9.98 -30.20 -14.16
CA ARG A 191 -8.62 -29.78 -13.79
C ARG A 191 -8.31 -28.34 -14.23
N ALA A 192 -8.71 -27.95 -15.44
CA ALA A 192 -8.53 -26.58 -15.92
C ALA A 192 -9.37 -25.56 -15.13
N GLU A 193 -10.54 -25.96 -14.61
CA GLU A 193 -11.36 -25.11 -13.74
C GLU A 193 -10.67 -24.85 -12.38
N LEU A 194 -10.05 -25.87 -11.76
CA LEU A 194 -9.25 -25.70 -10.53
C LEU A 194 -8.12 -24.69 -10.70
N GLU A 195 -7.41 -24.79 -11.81
CA GLU A 195 -6.30 -23.90 -12.16
C GLU A 195 -6.77 -22.45 -12.34
N LEU A 196 -7.92 -22.25 -12.97
CA LEU A 196 -8.53 -20.93 -13.14
C LEU A 196 -8.95 -20.33 -11.79
N LEU A 197 -9.50 -21.13 -10.87
CA LEU A 197 -9.86 -20.67 -9.53
C LEU A 197 -8.63 -20.23 -8.73
N LEU A 198 -7.52 -20.98 -8.85
CA LEU A 198 -6.26 -20.60 -8.23
C LEU A 198 -5.73 -19.26 -8.73
N LEU A 199 -5.79 -19.02 -10.05
CA LEU A 199 -5.40 -17.74 -10.65
C LEU A 199 -6.26 -16.58 -10.12
N LYS A 200 -7.58 -16.75 -10.12
CA LYS A 200 -8.52 -15.74 -9.61
C LYS A 200 -8.24 -15.40 -8.15
N ALA A 201 -7.95 -16.41 -7.34
CA ALA A 201 -7.61 -16.22 -5.94
C ALA A 201 -6.27 -15.51 -5.74
N LEU A 202 -5.24 -15.86 -6.52
CA LEU A 202 -3.93 -15.19 -6.48
C LEU A 202 -4.04 -13.73 -6.87
N ASP A 203 -4.77 -13.42 -7.94
CA ASP A 203 -5.03 -12.05 -8.36
C ASP A 203 -5.83 -11.28 -7.31
N ARG A 204 -6.89 -11.88 -6.79
CA ARG A 204 -7.68 -11.28 -5.70
C ARG A 204 -6.85 -11.04 -4.45
N ALA A 205 -5.94 -11.96 -4.10
CA ALA A 205 -5.02 -11.80 -2.98
C ALA A 205 -4.06 -10.61 -3.22
N ARG A 206 -3.52 -10.48 -4.43
CA ARG A 206 -2.69 -9.31 -4.83
C ARG A 206 -3.45 -8.00 -4.60
N GLU A 207 -4.69 -7.91 -5.07
CA GLU A 207 -5.55 -6.73 -4.91
C GLU A 207 -5.80 -6.40 -3.43
N LEU A 208 -6.25 -7.39 -2.65
CA LEU A 208 -6.58 -7.20 -1.23
C LEU A 208 -5.36 -6.81 -0.38
N MET A 209 -4.19 -7.33 -0.76
CA MET A 209 -2.92 -7.01 -0.14
C MET A 209 -2.30 -5.72 -0.69
N ASN A 210 -2.97 -5.05 -1.63
CA ASN A 210 -2.51 -3.88 -2.37
C ASN A 210 -1.04 -4.02 -2.78
N THR A 211 -0.69 -5.20 -3.31
CA THR A 211 0.69 -5.53 -3.67
C THR A 211 0.99 -4.92 -5.04
N PRO A 212 1.98 -4.02 -5.14
CA PRO A 212 2.35 -3.40 -6.42
C PRO A 212 2.79 -4.45 -7.44
N ASP A 213 2.55 -4.18 -8.72
CA ASP A 213 2.89 -5.08 -9.82
C ASP A 213 4.39 -5.38 -9.86
N GLU A 214 5.24 -4.43 -9.45
CA GLU A 214 6.69 -4.61 -9.38
C GLU A 214 7.14 -5.66 -8.36
N LEU A 215 6.31 -5.94 -7.34
CA LEU A 215 6.56 -7.00 -6.37
C LEU A 215 5.92 -8.33 -6.76
N TRP A 216 4.99 -8.33 -7.73
CA TRP A 216 4.24 -9.50 -8.14
C TRP A 216 4.96 -10.27 -9.26
N ASP A 217 6.00 -11.01 -8.88
CA ASP A 217 6.82 -11.79 -9.83
C ASP A 217 6.23 -13.18 -10.11
N TRP A 218 5.52 -13.29 -11.23
CA TRP A 218 4.96 -14.57 -11.67
C TRP A 218 6.00 -15.68 -11.92
N ASP A 219 7.24 -15.36 -12.32
CA ASP A 219 8.27 -16.41 -12.55
C ASP A 219 8.67 -17.02 -11.20
N ARG A 220 8.84 -16.16 -10.20
CA ARG A 220 9.10 -16.58 -8.82
C ARG A 220 7.93 -17.37 -8.23
N ILE A 221 6.72 -16.84 -8.34
CA ILE A 221 5.49 -17.47 -7.82
C ILE A 221 5.29 -18.85 -8.46
N THR A 222 5.62 -19.00 -9.73
CA THR A 222 5.36 -20.26 -10.43
C THR A 222 6.45 -21.29 -10.22
N GLY A 223 7.70 -20.85 -10.08
CA GLY A 223 8.81 -21.71 -9.65
C GLY A 223 8.70 -22.17 -8.19
N ASP A 224 8.13 -21.33 -7.33
CA ASP A 224 7.87 -21.61 -5.92
C ASP A 224 6.57 -20.92 -5.45
N PRO A 225 5.43 -21.63 -5.48
CA PRO A 225 4.13 -21.07 -5.09
C PRO A 225 4.05 -20.59 -3.64
N GLU A 226 4.86 -21.16 -2.75
CA GLU A 226 4.90 -20.75 -1.35
C GLU A 226 5.57 -19.37 -1.19
N SER A 227 6.37 -18.94 -2.18
CA SER A 227 7.00 -17.61 -2.18
C SER A 227 5.99 -16.45 -2.19
N VAL A 228 4.75 -16.66 -2.65
CA VAL A 228 3.65 -15.68 -2.58
C VAL A 228 3.48 -15.16 -1.15
N PHE A 229 3.60 -16.05 -0.16
CA PHE A 229 3.40 -15.69 1.25
C PHE A 229 4.47 -14.70 1.76
N GLU A 230 5.67 -14.75 1.21
CA GLU A 230 6.72 -13.76 1.49
C GLU A 230 6.51 -12.44 0.73
N LEU A 231 5.85 -12.47 -0.43
CA LEU A 231 5.60 -11.31 -1.27
C LEU A 231 4.46 -10.44 -0.72
N ILE A 232 3.41 -11.08 -0.21
CA ILE A 232 2.21 -10.36 0.25
C ILE A 232 2.41 -9.65 1.59
N GLU A 233 3.29 -10.14 2.47
CA GLU A 233 3.51 -9.55 3.79
C GLU A 233 4.35 -8.25 3.67
N PRO A 234 3.83 -7.08 4.10
CA PRO A 234 4.63 -5.87 4.20
C PRO A 234 5.85 -6.06 5.09
N LYS A 235 7.04 -5.84 4.52
CA LYS A 235 8.33 -5.97 5.24
C LYS A 235 8.64 -4.78 6.16
N MET A 236 7.63 -4.00 6.52
CA MET A 236 7.82 -2.87 7.41
C MET A 236 8.12 -3.36 8.82
N PRO A 237 9.10 -2.76 9.51
CA PRO A 237 9.68 -3.42 10.66
C PRO A 237 8.82 -3.42 11.94
N PHE A 238 7.58 -2.94 11.89
CA PHE A 238 6.57 -3.11 12.95
C PHE A 238 5.25 -3.74 12.48
N TYR A 239 5.21 -4.26 11.25
CA TYR A 239 3.99 -4.84 10.68
C TYR A 239 3.54 -6.07 11.47
N ARG A 240 4.49 -6.94 11.86
CA ARG A 240 4.21 -8.15 12.65
C ARG A 240 3.67 -7.84 14.03
N GLU A 241 4.27 -6.89 14.73
CA GLU A 241 3.77 -6.40 16.02
C GLU A 241 2.36 -5.80 15.88
N SER A 242 2.04 -5.20 14.73
CA SER A 242 0.70 -4.70 14.45
C SER A 242 -0.32 -5.81 14.17
N LEU A 243 0.12 -6.94 13.58
CA LEU A 243 -0.71 -8.14 13.44
C LEU A 243 -0.96 -8.84 14.79
N GLU A 244 0.04 -8.88 15.67
CA GLU A 244 -0.15 -9.37 17.04
C GLU A 244 -1.16 -8.50 17.79
N LEU A 245 -1.07 -7.18 17.61
CA LEU A 245 -2.03 -6.23 18.15
C LEU A 245 -3.45 -6.47 17.61
N TYR A 246 -3.58 -6.71 16.31
CA TYR A 246 -4.84 -7.09 15.68
C TYR A 246 -5.44 -8.35 16.31
N ARG A 247 -4.66 -9.43 16.43
CA ARG A 247 -5.12 -10.71 16.99
C ARG A 247 -5.63 -10.54 18.42
N ARG A 248 -4.93 -9.74 19.22
CA ARG A 248 -5.34 -9.43 20.60
C ARG A 248 -6.67 -8.68 20.65
N TYR A 249 -6.81 -7.56 19.93
CA TYR A 249 -8.03 -6.75 19.99
C TYR A 249 -9.22 -7.43 19.28
N ARG A 250 -8.98 -8.33 18.33
CA ARG A 250 -10.03 -9.17 17.74
C ARG A 250 -10.71 -10.06 18.78
N GLN A 251 -9.97 -10.57 19.77
CA GLN A 251 -10.53 -11.36 20.88
C GLN A 251 -11.37 -10.52 21.85
N LEU A 252 -11.15 -9.20 21.89
CA LEU A 252 -11.87 -8.25 22.73
C LEU A 252 -13.04 -7.57 21.99
N ALA A 253 -13.27 -7.92 20.73
CA ALA A 253 -14.36 -7.37 19.93
C ALA A 253 -15.72 -7.77 20.53
N GLY A 254 -16.66 -6.82 20.59
CA GLY A 254 -17.98 -7.02 21.19
C GLY A 254 -18.03 -7.16 22.71
N VAL A 255 -16.90 -7.05 23.42
CA VAL A 255 -16.90 -6.98 24.89
C VAL A 255 -17.58 -5.69 25.34
N GLU A 256 -18.50 -5.81 26.31
CA GLU A 256 -19.27 -4.67 26.82
C GLU A 256 -18.36 -3.53 27.30
N PHE A 257 -18.69 -2.31 26.87
CA PHE A 257 -17.82 -1.15 27.06
C PHE A 257 -18.54 -0.02 27.80
N GLU A 258 -18.36 0.01 29.13
CA GLU A 258 -18.78 1.15 29.93
C GLU A 258 -17.71 2.25 29.97
N LYS A 259 -18.12 3.50 29.76
CA LYS A 259 -17.25 4.67 29.84
C LYS A 259 -16.94 5.00 31.29
N ILE A 260 -15.66 5.08 31.60
CA ILE A 260 -15.14 5.48 32.90
C ILE A 260 -15.17 7.01 32.99
N ALA A 261 -15.89 7.55 33.97
CA ALA A 261 -15.94 8.98 34.24
C ALA A 261 -15.07 9.34 35.46
N VAL A 262 -14.12 10.26 35.27
CA VAL A 262 -13.24 10.73 36.33
C VAL A 262 -13.37 12.24 36.50
N LYS A 263 -13.57 12.69 37.74
CA LYS A 263 -13.50 14.12 38.09
C LYS A 263 -12.05 14.48 38.44
N GLY A 264 -11.42 15.34 37.64
CA GLY A 264 -10.06 15.82 37.88
C GLY A 264 -8.97 14.88 37.36
N ARG A 265 -7.82 14.83 38.05
CA ARG A 265 -6.67 13.97 37.71
C ARG A 265 -6.46 12.96 38.83
N LEU A 266 -6.21 11.70 38.47
CA LEU A 266 -5.82 10.67 39.43
C LEU A 266 -4.30 10.54 39.46
N LYS A 267 -3.76 10.36 40.66
CA LYS A 267 -2.33 10.17 40.93
C LYS A 267 -2.16 9.25 42.13
N LYS A 268 -0.98 8.62 42.23
CA LYS A 268 -0.56 7.76 43.33
C LYS A 268 -0.78 8.37 44.71
N GLY A 269 -1.04 7.51 45.69
CA GLY A 269 -1.15 7.87 47.11
C GLY A 269 -2.54 8.31 47.56
N ARG A 270 -3.56 8.07 46.73
CA ARG A 270 -4.98 8.31 47.04
C ARG A 270 -5.79 7.09 46.61
N SER A 271 -6.88 6.82 47.33
CA SER A 271 -7.87 5.82 46.91
C SER A 271 -9.02 6.51 46.20
N TYR A 272 -9.54 5.87 45.15
CA TYR A 272 -10.72 6.33 44.44
C TYR A 272 -11.54 5.12 44.01
N PRO A 273 -12.88 5.13 44.16
CA PRO A 273 -13.73 4.01 43.74
C PRO A 273 -13.51 3.61 42.26
N VAL A 274 -13.28 4.60 41.40
CA VAL A 274 -13.04 4.43 39.97
C VAL A 274 -11.72 3.73 39.62
N VAL A 275 -10.78 3.60 40.58
CA VAL A 275 -9.49 2.92 40.32
C VAL A 275 -9.70 1.43 40.02
N ALA A 276 -10.67 0.79 40.69
CA ALA A 276 -11.01 -0.61 40.42
C ALA A 276 -11.47 -0.81 38.96
N ASP A 277 -12.32 0.10 38.44
CA ASP A 277 -12.78 0.07 37.04
C ASP A 277 -11.63 0.27 36.05
N ILE A 278 -10.71 1.18 36.36
CA ILE A 278 -9.55 1.44 35.50
C ILE A 278 -8.59 0.25 35.52
N LYS A 279 -8.35 -0.37 36.68
CA LYS A 279 -7.56 -1.61 36.79
C LYS A 279 -8.19 -2.73 35.97
N ARG A 280 -9.51 -2.92 36.03
CA ARG A 280 -10.23 -3.88 35.17
C ARG A 280 -10.06 -3.58 33.69
N ARG A 281 -10.20 -2.31 33.27
CA ARG A 281 -9.98 -1.90 31.87
C ARG A 281 -8.55 -2.17 31.41
N LEU A 282 -7.56 -1.81 32.24
CA LEU A 282 -6.15 -2.08 31.97
C LEU A 282 -5.83 -3.57 31.96
N ALA A 283 -6.51 -4.39 32.75
CA ALA A 283 -6.35 -5.85 32.73
C ALA A 283 -6.89 -6.46 31.43
N LEU A 284 -8.01 -5.96 30.90
CA LEU A 284 -8.51 -6.35 29.57
C LEU A 284 -7.55 -5.91 28.45
N ASP A 285 -7.03 -4.68 28.53
CA ASP A 285 -5.94 -4.20 27.67
C ASP A 285 -4.58 -4.87 28.00
N GLY A 286 -4.55 -5.76 29.01
CA GLY A 286 -3.42 -6.46 29.64
C GLY A 286 -2.16 -5.64 29.85
N PHE A 287 -2.33 -4.47 30.46
CA PHE A 287 -1.28 -3.67 31.12
C PHE A 287 -1.29 -3.84 32.63
N PHE A 288 -2.29 -4.52 33.20
CA PHE A 288 -2.42 -4.75 34.64
C PHE A 288 -2.75 -6.22 34.93
N HIS A 289 -2.02 -6.83 35.86
CA HIS A 289 -2.15 -8.26 36.18
C HIS A 289 -2.51 -8.54 37.65
N GLY A 290 -2.52 -7.52 38.50
CA GLY A 290 -2.91 -7.63 39.90
C GLY A 290 -4.43 -7.58 40.12
N GLU A 291 -4.81 -7.55 41.39
CA GLU A 291 -6.22 -7.45 41.81
C GLU A 291 -6.76 -6.01 41.60
N PRO A 292 -7.99 -5.85 41.06
CA PRO A 292 -8.58 -4.54 40.76
C PRO A 292 -9.13 -3.85 42.02
N THR A 293 -8.25 -3.52 42.96
CA THR A 293 -8.57 -2.78 44.19
C THR A 293 -8.76 -1.28 43.93
N GLU A 294 -9.32 -0.54 44.88
CA GLU A 294 -9.51 0.93 44.79
C GLU A 294 -8.23 1.74 45.12
N VAL A 295 -7.09 1.07 45.28
CA VAL A 295 -5.82 1.68 45.71
C VAL A 295 -4.95 2.01 44.50
N PHE A 296 -4.45 3.25 44.45
CA PHE A 296 -3.45 3.69 43.47
C PHE A 296 -2.04 3.42 44.01
N ASP A 297 -1.58 2.18 43.84
CA ASP A 297 -0.28 1.64 44.26
C ASP A 297 0.81 1.81 43.17
N ASP A 298 2.03 1.34 43.48
CA ASP A 298 3.19 1.38 42.58
C ASP A 298 3.04 0.48 41.33
N GLU A 299 2.37 -0.65 41.48
CA GLU A 299 2.09 -1.57 40.38
C GLU A 299 1.14 -0.90 39.37
N PHE A 300 0.07 -0.29 39.86
CA PHE A 300 -0.88 0.44 39.04
C PHE A 300 -0.27 1.68 38.39
N GLU A 301 0.60 2.43 39.08
CA GLU A 301 1.31 3.54 38.45
C GLU A 301 2.18 3.05 37.29
N SER A 302 2.85 1.91 37.46
CA SER A 302 3.68 1.29 36.42
C SER A 302 2.82 0.86 35.22
N ALA A 303 1.68 0.20 35.47
CA ALA A 303 0.69 -0.15 34.46
C ALA A 303 0.17 1.07 33.68
N VAL A 304 -0.13 2.17 34.38
CA VAL A 304 -0.58 3.42 33.76
C VAL A 304 0.51 4.03 32.88
N LYS A 305 1.77 4.04 33.34
CA LYS A 305 2.90 4.55 32.54
C LYS A 305 3.12 3.72 31.28
N GLU A 306 2.99 2.40 31.38
CA GLU A 306 3.09 1.50 30.24
C GLU A 306 1.94 1.74 29.25
N PHE A 307 0.70 1.80 29.73
CA PHE A 307 -0.46 2.15 28.92
C PHE A 307 -0.29 3.51 28.23
N GLN A 308 0.16 4.54 28.95
CA GLN A 308 0.42 5.86 28.40
C GLN A 308 1.45 5.79 27.27
N LYS A 309 2.57 5.09 27.48
CA LYS A 309 3.59 4.87 26.45
C LYS A 309 3.00 4.18 25.22
N TYR A 310 2.18 3.14 25.44
CA TYR A 310 1.50 2.38 24.39
C TYR A 310 0.42 3.17 23.64
N HIS A 311 -0.10 4.24 24.23
CA HIS A 311 -1.05 5.16 23.59
C HIS A 311 -0.39 6.46 23.12
N GLY A 312 0.93 6.48 22.96
CA GLY A 312 1.67 7.64 22.48
C GLY A 312 1.53 8.88 23.37
N LEU A 313 1.28 8.68 24.66
CA LEU A 313 1.15 9.70 25.69
C LEU A 313 2.46 9.85 26.48
N ASN A 314 2.57 10.95 27.24
CA ASN A 314 3.64 11.12 28.19
C ASN A 314 3.49 10.10 29.35
N PRO A 315 4.48 9.23 29.62
CA PRO A 315 4.38 8.18 30.64
C PRO A 315 4.65 8.76 32.05
N ASP A 316 3.80 9.68 32.51
CA ASP A 316 3.93 10.34 33.82
C ASP A 316 3.19 9.62 34.96
N GLY A 317 2.42 8.57 34.66
CA GLY A 317 1.62 7.83 35.65
C GLY A 317 0.37 8.58 36.12
N VAL A 318 0.06 9.75 35.52
CA VAL A 318 -1.08 10.58 35.89
C VAL A 318 -2.23 10.36 34.93
N ILE A 319 -3.38 9.93 35.45
CA ILE A 319 -4.59 9.74 34.65
C ILE A 319 -5.27 11.10 34.47
N GLY A 320 -4.87 11.82 33.42
CA GLY A 320 -5.47 13.06 32.96
C GLY A 320 -6.49 12.85 31.83
N LYS A 321 -7.00 13.96 31.27
CA LYS A 321 -8.02 13.94 30.19
C LYS A 321 -7.62 13.07 28.98
N ARG A 322 -6.35 13.09 28.58
CA ARG A 322 -5.84 12.33 27.42
C ARG A 322 -5.76 10.83 27.72
N THR A 323 -5.20 10.45 28.87
CA THR A 323 -5.16 9.06 29.32
C THR A 323 -6.57 8.49 29.49
N LEU A 324 -7.49 9.28 30.06
CA LEU A 324 -8.88 8.88 30.19
C LEU A 324 -9.58 8.72 28.84
N ALA A 325 -9.30 9.59 27.86
CA ALA A 325 -9.83 9.44 26.51
C ALA A 325 -9.33 8.16 25.83
N ALA A 326 -8.05 7.80 26.02
CA ALA A 326 -7.49 6.55 25.52
C ALA A 326 -8.11 5.31 26.21
N LEU A 327 -8.29 5.36 27.54
CA LEU A 327 -8.98 4.30 28.30
C LEU A 327 -10.45 4.12 27.87
N ASN A 328 -11.10 5.21 27.45
CA ASN A 328 -12.49 5.23 27.01
C ASN A 328 -12.68 5.01 25.51
N MET A 329 -11.65 4.57 24.80
CA MET A 329 -11.79 4.13 23.41
C MET A 329 -12.31 2.69 23.39
N PRO A 330 -13.50 2.42 22.80
CA PRO A 330 -14.04 1.06 22.69
C PRO A 330 -13.08 0.10 22.01
N PHE A 331 -13.11 -1.17 22.38
CA PHE A 331 -12.23 -2.19 21.78
C PHE A 331 -12.50 -2.35 20.28
N ASP A 332 -13.75 -2.29 19.85
CA ASP A 332 -14.11 -2.31 18.42
C ASP A 332 -13.49 -1.11 17.68
N ALA A 333 -13.56 0.09 18.26
CA ALA A 333 -12.92 1.27 17.68
C ALA A 333 -11.39 1.15 17.61
N LYS A 334 -10.76 0.51 18.62
CA LYS A 334 -9.32 0.19 18.59
C LYS A 334 -9.02 -0.82 17.47
N LEU A 335 -9.83 -1.87 17.33
CA LEU A 335 -9.72 -2.89 16.30
C LEU A 335 -9.84 -2.29 14.88
N ASP A 336 -10.81 -1.41 14.66
CA ASP A 336 -10.99 -0.75 13.38
C ASP A 336 -9.82 0.17 13.04
N LYS A 337 -9.29 0.89 14.03
CA LYS A 337 -8.06 1.66 13.85
C LYS A 337 -6.89 0.76 13.49
N ILE A 338 -6.77 -0.44 14.08
CA ILE A 338 -5.75 -1.43 13.71
C ILE A 338 -5.92 -1.90 12.27
N ARG A 339 -7.12 -2.34 11.87
CA ARG A 339 -7.44 -2.77 10.50
C ARG A 339 -7.11 -1.70 9.47
N LEU A 340 -7.53 -0.46 9.72
CA LEU A 340 -7.22 0.68 8.86
C LEU A 340 -5.72 0.87 8.67
N ASN A 341 -4.95 0.82 9.75
CA ASN A 341 -3.52 1.05 9.67
C ASN A 341 -2.78 -0.12 9.04
N LEU A 342 -3.21 -1.36 9.25
CA LEU A 342 -2.69 -2.52 8.50
C LEU A 342 -2.92 -2.35 6.99
N ALA A 343 -4.09 -1.88 6.56
CA ALA A 343 -4.36 -1.58 5.17
C ALA A 343 -3.46 -0.44 4.62
N ARG A 344 -3.26 0.63 5.40
CA ARG A 344 -2.30 1.70 5.05
C ARG A 344 -0.87 1.16 4.94
N MET A 345 -0.48 0.25 5.82
CA MET A 345 0.84 -0.38 5.80
C MET A 345 1.04 -1.22 4.52
N ARG A 346 0.03 -2.00 4.12
CA ARG A 346 0.04 -2.76 2.86
C ARG A 346 0.19 -1.87 1.63
N SER A 347 -0.42 -0.69 1.70
CA SER A 347 -0.42 0.33 0.63
C SER A 347 0.82 1.23 0.61
N SER A 348 1.68 1.15 1.62
CA SER A 348 2.85 2.01 1.72
C SER A 348 3.91 1.62 0.68
N ALA A 349 4.49 2.62 0.01
CA ALA A 349 5.59 2.42 -0.92
C ALA A 349 6.90 1.98 -0.24
N VAL A 350 6.99 2.02 1.10
CA VAL A 350 8.19 1.56 1.85
C VAL A 350 8.60 0.15 1.43
N ARG A 351 7.65 -0.75 1.18
CA ARG A 351 7.92 -2.15 0.79
C ARG A 351 8.55 -2.32 -0.59
N LEU A 352 8.52 -1.28 -1.44
CA LEU A 352 9.11 -1.31 -2.78
C LEU A 352 10.63 -1.11 -2.76
N TYR A 353 11.17 -0.62 -1.65
CA TYR A 353 12.54 -0.17 -1.57
C TYR A 353 13.31 -0.97 -0.52
N PRO A 354 14.43 -1.63 -0.88
CA PRO A 354 15.30 -2.25 0.11
C PRO A 354 15.90 -1.20 1.04
N ARG A 355 16.13 0.02 0.54
CA ARG A 355 16.60 1.18 1.30
C ARG A 355 15.69 2.38 1.08
N VAL A 356 15.15 2.96 2.16
CA VAL A 356 14.22 4.09 2.10
C VAL A 356 14.32 5.00 3.32
N LEU A 357 14.24 6.30 3.09
CA LEU A 357 13.99 7.28 4.14
C LEU A 357 12.49 7.36 4.40
N TRP A 358 12.03 6.76 5.49
CA TRP A 358 10.63 6.71 5.85
C TRP A 358 10.29 7.73 6.93
N ILE A 359 9.23 8.49 6.72
CA ILE A 359 8.67 9.43 7.68
C ILE A 359 7.24 9.02 7.98
N ASN A 360 6.92 8.80 9.24
CA ASN A 360 5.53 8.63 9.66
C ASN A 360 5.06 9.91 10.36
N ILE A 361 4.08 10.59 9.77
CA ILE A 361 3.63 11.92 10.20
C ILE A 361 3.12 11.90 11.65
N PRO A 362 2.18 11.02 12.06
CA PRO A 362 1.62 11.02 13.41
C PRO A 362 2.61 10.59 14.50
N SER A 363 3.66 9.83 14.13
CA SER A 363 4.71 9.44 15.09
C SER A 363 5.71 10.59 15.33
N TYR A 364 5.73 11.58 14.44
CA TYR A 364 6.74 12.64 14.38
C TYR A 364 8.16 12.06 14.36
N ARG A 365 8.37 10.99 13.59
CA ARG A 365 9.67 10.37 13.39
C ARG A 365 9.98 10.10 11.93
N LEU A 366 11.28 10.07 11.70
CA LEU A 366 11.94 9.67 10.47
C LEU A 366 12.88 8.51 10.80
N TRP A 367 12.92 7.53 9.89
CA TRP A 367 13.82 6.39 9.93
C TRP A 367 14.47 6.21 8.56
N LEU A 368 15.77 5.91 8.54
CA LEU A 368 16.39 5.29 7.39
C LEU A 368 16.30 3.79 7.59
N VAL A 369 15.51 3.12 6.75
CA VAL A 369 15.31 1.67 6.77
C VAL A 369 16.13 1.07 5.64
N GLU A 370 16.89 0.03 5.93
CA GLU A 370 17.64 -0.76 4.97
C GLU A 370 17.49 -2.24 5.30
N ASP A 371 16.99 -3.03 4.35
CA ASP A 371 16.70 -4.46 4.46
C ASP A 371 15.87 -4.80 5.71
N GLY A 372 14.82 -3.99 5.95
CA GLY A 372 13.95 -4.10 7.11
C GLY A 372 14.59 -3.71 8.45
N ARG A 373 15.80 -3.14 8.45
CA ARG A 373 16.49 -2.70 9.68
C ARG A 373 16.64 -1.18 9.71
N VAL A 374 16.41 -0.59 10.86
CA VAL A 374 16.62 0.85 11.06
C VAL A 374 18.12 1.14 11.21
N LYS A 375 18.67 1.93 10.29
CA LYS A 375 20.07 2.39 10.30
C LYS A 375 20.23 3.75 10.95
N PHE A 376 19.20 4.58 10.88
CA PHE A 376 19.17 5.90 11.50
C PHE A 376 17.75 6.26 11.90
N SER A 377 17.60 7.04 12.98
CA SER A 377 16.31 7.63 13.33
C SER A 377 16.46 9.04 13.86
N SER A 378 15.44 9.87 13.63
CA SER A 378 15.40 11.25 14.11
C SER A 378 13.96 11.66 14.41
N LYS A 379 13.76 12.56 15.37
CA LYS A 379 12.47 13.23 15.53
C LYS A 379 12.28 14.23 14.39
N VAL A 380 11.02 14.41 14.00
CA VAL A 380 10.64 15.44 13.04
C VAL A 380 9.59 16.39 13.59
N ILE A 381 9.50 17.56 12.98
CA ILE A 381 8.39 18.51 13.12
C ILE A 381 7.68 18.55 11.77
N VAL A 382 6.37 18.34 11.81
CA VAL A 382 5.51 18.29 10.62
C VAL A 382 4.55 19.47 10.59
N GLY A 383 3.79 19.55 9.52
CA GLY A 383 2.72 20.49 9.29
C GLY A 383 1.70 20.57 10.43
N ASN A 384 1.08 21.72 10.60
CA ASN A 384 0.00 21.90 11.57
C ASN A 384 -1.39 21.71 10.91
N ARG A 385 -2.41 21.41 11.72
CA ARG A 385 -3.82 21.33 11.26
C ARG A 385 -4.55 22.68 11.28
N ARG A 386 -3.84 23.82 11.38
CA ARG A 386 -4.53 25.11 11.39
C ARG A 386 -5.24 25.31 10.06
N TRP A 387 -6.51 25.64 10.19
CA TRP A 387 -7.36 26.04 9.10
C TRP A 387 -6.84 27.39 8.59
N ALA A 388 -6.20 27.37 7.43
CA ALA A 388 -5.76 28.58 6.75
C ALA A 388 -6.69 28.85 5.57
N VAL A 389 -6.74 30.10 5.13
CA VAL A 389 -7.36 30.43 3.86
C VAL A 389 -6.32 30.15 2.77
N TRP A 390 -6.64 29.30 1.81
CA TRP A 390 -5.86 29.20 0.59
C TRP A 390 -6.62 29.88 -0.53
N ALA A 391 -5.97 30.86 -1.14
CA ALA A 391 -6.40 31.46 -2.37
C ALA A 391 -5.30 31.20 -3.42
N PRO A 392 -5.63 30.56 -4.54
CA PRO A 392 -4.70 30.53 -5.67
C PRO A 392 -4.27 31.95 -6.03
N PRO A 393 -3.01 32.21 -6.43
CA PRO A 393 -2.56 33.56 -6.77
C PRO A 393 -3.44 34.26 -7.82
N TRP A 394 -3.90 33.51 -8.83
CA TRP A 394 -4.79 34.00 -9.89
C TRP A 394 -6.17 34.44 -9.39
N LEU A 395 -6.58 34.05 -8.18
CA LEU A 395 -7.85 34.52 -7.59
C LEU A 395 -7.85 36.04 -7.37
N LYS A 396 -6.67 36.66 -7.27
CA LYS A 396 -6.50 38.12 -7.15
C LYS A 396 -6.92 38.85 -8.43
N GLU A 397 -6.86 38.19 -9.59
CA GLU A 397 -7.23 38.74 -10.90
C GLU A 397 -8.75 38.85 -11.07
N ILE A 398 -9.53 38.10 -10.28
CA ILE A 398 -11.00 38.17 -10.28
C ILE A 398 -11.45 39.40 -9.45
N PRO A 399 -12.38 40.24 -9.95
CA PRO A 399 -12.93 41.36 -9.19
C PRO A 399 -13.49 40.93 -7.83
N PRO A 400 -13.29 41.68 -6.74
CA PRO A 400 -13.72 41.28 -5.39
C PRO A 400 -15.18 40.82 -5.28
N ALA A 401 -16.09 41.47 -6.00
CA ALA A 401 -17.52 41.13 -6.04
C ALA A 401 -17.85 39.80 -6.73
N ALA A 402 -16.90 39.23 -7.48
CA ALA A 402 -17.02 37.99 -8.23
C ALA A 402 -16.07 36.89 -7.71
N ARG A 403 -15.31 37.16 -6.64
CA ARG A 403 -14.41 36.14 -6.05
C ARG A 403 -15.24 35.07 -5.36
N PRO A 404 -15.01 33.77 -5.64
CA PRO A 404 -15.63 32.73 -4.85
C PRO A 404 -15.18 32.85 -3.39
N LYS A 405 -16.06 32.49 -2.45
CA LYS A 405 -15.76 32.53 -1.01
C LYS A 405 -14.48 31.72 -0.76
N PRO A 406 -13.50 32.27 0.00
CA PRO A 406 -12.25 31.57 0.24
C PRO A 406 -12.51 30.23 0.94
N VAL A 407 -11.89 29.16 0.46
CA VAL A 407 -11.95 27.88 1.17
C VAL A 407 -10.93 27.90 2.29
N VAL A 408 -11.46 27.79 3.50
CA VAL A 408 -10.67 27.52 4.68
C VAL A 408 -10.43 26.01 4.74
N GLY A 409 -9.17 25.62 4.82
CA GLY A 409 -8.75 24.22 4.82
C GLY A 409 -7.45 24.03 5.58
N PRO A 410 -7.09 22.79 5.92
CA PRO A 410 -5.89 22.51 6.70
C PRO A 410 -4.62 22.48 5.83
N TRP A 411 -4.37 23.55 5.07
CA TRP A 411 -3.31 23.64 4.04
C TRP A 411 -1.88 23.49 4.56
N ASN A 412 -1.70 23.59 5.87
CA ASN A 412 -0.42 23.38 6.54
C ASN A 412 -0.10 21.90 6.78
N GLN A 413 -1.04 20.98 6.53
CA GLN A 413 -0.80 19.55 6.70
C GLN A 413 0.32 19.09 5.78
N THR A 414 1.28 18.36 6.34
CA THR A 414 2.23 17.59 5.54
C THR A 414 1.45 16.51 4.78
N PRO A 415 1.50 16.48 3.44
CA PRO A 415 0.86 15.43 2.65
C PRO A 415 1.65 14.13 2.73
N THR A 416 0.99 13.01 2.42
CA THR A 416 1.67 11.74 2.14
C THR A 416 2.34 11.81 0.77
N ILE A 417 3.58 11.35 0.64
CA ILE A 417 4.38 11.44 -0.59
C ILE A 417 5.23 10.19 -0.74
N SER A 418 5.34 9.67 -1.96
CA SER A 418 6.42 8.76 -2.39
C SER A 418 7.25 9.48 -3.45
N SER A 419 8.56 9.58 -3.26
CA SER A 419 9.50 10.25 -4.18
C SER A 419 10.92 9.75 -3.92
N ALA A 420 11.93 10.45 -4.44
CA ALA A 420 13.34 10.23 -4.11
C ALA A 420 14.07 11.56 -3.89
N ILE A 421 14.86 11.63 -2.82
CA ILE A 421 15.80 12.73 -2.57
C ILE A 421 16.85 12.68 -3.66
N ASP A 422 16.96 13.78 -4.40
CA ASP A 422 17.91 13.95 -5.50
C ASP A 422 19.02 14.95 -5.13
N LYS A 423 18.76 15.87 -4.19
CA LYS A 423 19.71 16.93 -3.83
C LYS A 423 19.77 17.21 -2.33
N ILE A 424 20.98 17.42 -1.84
CA ILE A 424 21.26 18.00 -0.53
C ILE A 424 21.78 19.42 -0.74
N VAL A 425 21.14 20.41 -0.12
CA VAL A 425 21.58 21.81 -0.17
C VAL A 425 22.14 22.19 1.19
N VAL A 426 23.45 22.43 1.24
CA VAL A 426 24.16 22.94 2.42
C VAL A 426 24.10 24.46 2.40
N ASN A 427 23.89 25.07 3.57
CA ASN A 427 23.69 26.51 3.74
C ASN A 427 22.58 27.04 2.79
N PRO A 428 21.34 26.50 2.84
CA PRO A 428 20.29 26.85 1.88
C PRO A 428 19.80 28.29 2.03
N ARG A 429 19.42 28.93 0.92
CA ARG A 429 18.61 30.16 0.95
C ARG A 429 17.15 29.80 1.26
N TRP A 430 16.54 30.47 2.24
CA TRP A 430 15.11 30.33 2.52
C TRP A 430 14.32 31.37 1.73
N GLY A 431 13.15 30.99 1.22
CA GLY A 431 12.24 31.91 0.53
C GLY A 431 10.77 31.66 0.92
N THR A 432 9.98 32.73 1.01
CA THR A 432 8.55 32.65 1.32
C THR A 432 7.70 32.26 0.10
N SER A 433 6.71 31.41 0.33
CA SER A 433 5.52 31.38 -0.52
C SER A 433 4.59 32.57 -0.22
N GLU A 434 3.67 32.91 -1.13
CA GLU A 434 2.68 33.98 -0.88
C GLU A 434 1.88 33.76 0.41
N ARG A 435 1.59 32.49 0.70
CA ARG A 435 0.83 32.11 1.90
C ARG A 435 1.58 32.41 3.20
N ILE A 436 2.89 32.17 3.22
CA ILE A 436 3.73 32.46 4.40
C ILE A 436 3.92 33.97 4.55
N LEU A 437 4.04 34.70 3.44
CA LEU A 437 4.06 36.17 3.41
C LEU A 437 2.86 36.79 4.13
N ASP A 438 1.64 36.30 3.85
CA ASP A 438 0.40 36.79 4.47
C ASP A 438 0.34 36.56 5.99
N GLU A 439 1.04 35.54 6.49
CA GLU A 439 1.15 35.21 7.92
C GLU A 439 2.27 35.98 8.62
N LEU A 440 3.36 36.32 7.91
CA LEU A 440 4.52 37.01 8.48
C LEU A 440 4.35 38.54 8.55
N LEU A 441 3.56 39.12 7.65
CA LEU A 441 3.40 40.56 7.53
C LEU A 441 2.07 41.06 8.13
N THR A 442 2.16 42.14 8.91
CA THR A 442 1.01 42.93 9.35
C THR A 442 0.32 43.63 8.16
N LYS A 443 -0.81 44.29 8.41
CA LYS A 443 -1.49 45.08 7.36
C LYS A 443 -0.69 46.32 7.01
N GLU A 444 -0.01 46.93 7.98
CA GLU A 444 0.87 48.08 7.78
C GLU A 444 2.12 47.69 6.96
N GLU A 445 2.82 46.61 7.32
CA GLU A 445 4.02 46.12 6.59
C GLU A 445 3.71 45.66 5.16
N ARG A 446 2.43 45.43 4.83
CA ARG A 446 1.96 45.14 3.46
C ARG A 446 1.70 46.38 2.62
N ARG A 447 1.46 47.55 3.23
CA ARG A 447 1.28 48.81 2.50
C ARG A 447 2.59 49.34 1.94
N ASP A 448 3.71 48.98 2.57
CA ASP A 448 5.06 49.22 2.07
C ASP A 448 5.45 48.21 0.96
N ASP A 449 4.46 47.73 0.17
CA ASP A 449 4.66 46.76 -0.93
C ASP A 449 5.76 47.28 -1.88
N PRO A 450 6.85 46.54 -2.11
CA PRO A 450 7.97 46.98 -2.94
C PRO A 450 7.61 47.33 -4.39
N LYS A 451 6.38 47.04 -4.85
CA LYS A 451 5.92 47.42 -6.19
C LYS A 451 6.00 48.94 -6.47
N ASP A 452 5.90 49.78 -5.44
CA ASP A 452 6.09 51.23 -5.57
C ASP A 452 7.53 51.69 -5.29
N ALA A 453 8.37 50.84 -4.70
CA ALA A 453 9.76 51.14 -4.33
C ALA A 453 10.74 50.51 -5.33
N GLN A 454 10.94 51.17 -6.46
CA GLN A 454 11.93 50.78 -7.48
C GLN A 454 13.40 51.00 -7.04
N ARG A 455 13.73 50.95 -5.74
CA ARG A 455 15.09 51.19 -5.22
C ARG A 455 15.38 50.32 -4.00
N ASP A 456 16.45 49.54 -4.12
CA ASP A 456 17.18 48.76 -3.12
C ASP A 456 16.36 47.77 -2.28
N LEU A 457 16.77 46.50 -2.34
CA LEU A 457 16.20 45.39 -1.56
C LEU A 457 16.45 45.66 -0.06
N LEU A 458 15.58 46.46 0.55
CA LEU A 458 15.65 46.84 1.95
C LEU A 458 15.61 45.58 2.82
N ARG A 459 16.63 45.44 3.67
CA ARG A 459 16.63 44.44 4.73
C ARG A 459 15.50 44.75 5.71
N PHE A 460 14.57 43.81 5.87
CA PHE A 460 13.53 43.85 6.87
C PHE A 460 14.09 43.25 8.18
N ASP A 461 14.19 44.09 9.22
CA ASP A 461 15.01 43.90 10.43
C ASP A 461 14.54 42.76 11.36
N ARG A 462 13.34 42.17 11.15
CA ARG A 462 12.84 41.04 11.96
C ARG A 462 13.49 39.69 11.60
N ALA A 463 14.82 39.61 11.56
CA ALA A 463 15.67 38.45 11.21
C ALA A 463 16.28 38.46 9.81
N ASN A 464 16.86 39.60 9.38
CA ASN A 464 17.63 39.71 8.13
C ASN A 464 16.86 39.25 6.88
N TYR A 465 15.55 39.50 6.84
CA TYR A 465 14.78 39.21 5.64
C TYR A 465 15.14 40.21 4.54
N ILE A 466 15.18 39.73 3.30
CA ILE A 466 15.46 40.56 2.13
C ILE A 466 14.29 40.39 1.17
N TRP A 467 13.76 41.51 0.67
CA TRP A 467 12.77 41.47 -0.40
C TRP A 467 13.40 40.99 -1.70
N GLY A 468 12.67 40.19 -2.47
CA GLY A 468 13.09 39.70 -3.78
C GLY A 468 11.93 39.78 -4.78
N LEU A 469 12.28 39.91 -6.06
CA LEU A 469 11.33 39.91 -7.18
C LEU A 469 11.59 38.69 -8.05
N HIS A 470 10.63 37.78 -8.09
CA HIS A 470 10.68 36.62 -8.97
C HIS A 470 10.47 37.07 -10.43
N PRO A 471 11.06 36.40 -11.44
CA PRO A 471 10.86 36.75 -12.86
C PRO A 471 9.39 36.81 -13.30
N SER A 472 8.49 36.13 -12.60
CA SER A 472 7.04 36.22 -12.80
C SER A 472 6.38 37.52 -12.28
N GLY A 473 7.16 38.48 -11.79
CA GLY A 473 6.67 39.70 -11.13
C GLY A 473 6.17 39.49 -9.69
N ARG A 474 6.37 38.29 -9.13
CA ARG A 474 5.95 37.97 -7.75
C ARG A 474 7.00 38.44 -6.75
N VAL A 475 6.60 39.28 -5.81
CA VAL A 475 7.43 39.69 -4.67
C VAL A 475 7.47 38.56 -3.63
N TYR A 476 8.65 38.32 -3.04
CA TYR A 476 8.84 37.35 -1.97
C TYR A 476 9.88 37.84 -0.96
N LEU A 477 9.83 37.33 0.28
CA LEU A 477 10.91 37.49 1.25
C LEU A 477 11.85 36.30 1.16
N TYR A 478 13.14 36.54 1.30
CA TYR A 478 14.13 35.49 1.44
C TYR A 478 15.12 35.79 2.55
N GLN A 479 15.82 34.75 3.02
CA GLN A 479 16.96 34.86 3.93
C GLN A 479 18.14 34.15 3.31
N ASP A 480 19.27 34.84 3.28
CA ASP A 480 20.57 34.25 2.95
C ASP A 480 21.05 33.31 4.05
N PRO A 481 22.06 32.46 3.75
CA PRO A 481 22.58 31.52 4.73
C PRO A 481 23.11 32.24 5.96
N SER A 482 22.65 31.83 7.14
CA SER A 482 23.04 32.41 8.42
C SER A 482 22.63 31.49 9.57
N VAL A 483 23.13 31.75 10.78
CA VAL A 483 22.71 31.03 12.00
C VAL A 483 21.21 31.19 12.31
N ALA A 484 20.60 32.28 11.84
CA ALA A 484 19.18 32.58 12.03
C ALA A 484 18.29 32.06 10.90
N ASN A 485 18.88 31.49 9.83
CA ASN A 485 18.15 31.02 8.66
C ASN A 485 17.10 29.96 9.05
N LEU A 486 15.85 30.16 8.65
CA LEU A 486 14.74 29.29 9.02
C LEU A 486 14.86 27.84 8.50
N LEU A 487 15.63 27.62 7.43
CA LEU A 487 15.97 26.28 6.92
C LEU A 487 17.17 25.65 7.61
N GLY A 488 17.81 26.37 8.54
CA GLY A 488 19.04 25.94 9.19
C GLY A 488 20.17 25.73 8.20
N LYS A 489 20.99 24.71 8.45
CA LYS A 489 22.22 24.43 7.70
C LYS A 489 22.07 23.49 6.52
N VAL A 490 21.02 22.67 6.47
CA VAL A 490 20.85 21.65 5.42
C VAL A 490 19.38 21.53 5.01
N LYS A 491 19.15 21.38 3.71
CA LYS A 491 17.86 21.06 3.10
C LYS A 491 17.99 19.84 2.19
N PHE A 492 17.07 18.88 2.32
CA PHE A 492 16.94 17.72 1.44
C PHE A 492 15.80 17.98 0.47
N SER A 493 16.10 18.06 -0.82
CA SER A 493 15.14 18.32 -1.89
C SER A 493 14.78 17.03 -2.60
N PHE A 494 13.52 16.94 -3.03
CA PHE A 494 13.00 15.84 -3.82
C PHE A 494 11.82 16.36 -4.67
N PRO A 495 11.61 15.85 -5.90
CA PRO A 495 10.48 16.25 -6.73
C PRO A 495 9.14 15.91 -6.08
N ASN A 496 8.21 16.87 -5.99
CA ASN A 496 6.83 16.66 -5.58
C ASN A 496 5.95 17.86 -5.94
N GLU A 497 4.65 17.63 -6.11
CA GLU A 497 3.67 18.67 -6.48
C GLU A 497 3.33 19.64 -5.34
N HIS A 498 3.73 19.32 -4.11
CA HIS A 498 3.35 20.05 -2.90
C HIS A 498 4.42 21.04 -2.42
N SER A 499 5.55 21.15 -3.12
CA SER A 499 6.71 21.97 -2.70
C SER A 499 7.23 21.63 -1.29
N ILE A 500 7.11 20.36 -0.90
CA ILE A 500 7.57 19.84 0.39
C ILE A 500 9.05 19.47 0.28
N PHE A 501 9.80 19.66 1.35
CA PHE A 501 11.19 19.27 1.50
C PHE A 501 11.48 19.00 2.97
N LEU A 502 12.59 18.32 3.25
CA LEU A 502 13.10 18.21 4.62
C LEU A 502 14.20 19.23 4.86
N HIS A 503 14.31 19.74 6.08
CA HIS A 503 15.32 20.74 6.39
C HIS A 503 15.69 20.80 7.87
N ASP A 504 16.80 21.47 8.15
CA ASP A 504 17.24 21.84 9.48
C ASP A 504 16.42 23.03 10.04
N THR A 505 16.61 23.38 11.31
CA THR A 505 15.97 24.55 11.90
C THR A 505 16.76 25.09 13.09
N PRO A 506 16.85 26.42 13.27
CA PRO A 506 17.44 27.01 14.47
C PRO A 506 16.59 26.73 15.73
N SER A 507 15.29 26.43 15.57
CA SER A 507 14.36 26.17 16.68
C SER A 507 14.44 24.74 17.24
N LYS A 508 15.65 24.28 17.60
CA LYS A 508 15.90 22.91 18.08
C LYS A 508 15.11 22.52 19.34
N TYR A 509 14.74 23.50 20.18
CA TYR A 509 13.94 23.26 21.38
C TYR A 509 12.54 22.68 21.08
N LEU A 510 12.01 22.86 19.87
CA LEU A 510 10.71 22.33 19.48
C LEU A 510 10.67 20.80 19.38
N PHE A 511 11.82 20.14 19.19
CA PHE A 511 11.91 18.67 19.20
C PHE A 511 11.67 18.04 20.58
N LYS A 512 11.70 18.86 21.65
CA LYS A 512 11.34 18.44 23.03
C LYS A 512 9.84 18.60 23.33
N ARG A 513 9.06 19.18 22.42
CA ARG A 513 7.61 19.41 22.61
C ARG A 513 6.79 18.25 22.06
N TRP A 514 5.58 18.09 22.60
CA TRP A 514 4.53 17.22 22.07
C TRP A 514 3.19 17.97 22.08
N PRO A 515 2.38 17.92 21.00
CA PRO A 515 2.68 17.40 19.65
C PRO A 515 3.75 18.21 18.91
N ARG A 516 4.33 17.67 17.82
CA ARG A 516 5.33 18.35 16.94
C ARG A 516 4.77 18.81 15.59
N ALA A 517 3.51 19.23 15.58
CA ALA A 517 2.83 19.78 14.42
C ALA A 517 2.91 21.32 14.41
N PHE A 518 4.09 21.87 14.07
CA PHE A 518 4.37 23.32 14.13
C PHE A 518 4.74 23.96 12.79
N SER A 519 4.91 23.15 11.73
CA SER A 519 5.33 23.61 10.42
C SER A 519 4.15 24.07 9.55
N HIS A 520 4.47 24.68 8.41
CA HIS A 520 3.55 25.05 7.34
C HIS A 520 3.46 24.00 6.23
N GLY A 521 3.98 22.79 6.47
CA GLY A 521 3.92 21.65 5.56
C GLY A 521 5.25 20.90 5.46
N CYS A 522 6.35 21.63 5.30
CA CYS A 522 7.71 21.07 5.22
C CYS A 522 8.12 20.36 6.52
N ILE A 523 9.08 19.44 6.45
CA ILE A 523 9.46 18.58 7.57
C ILE A 523 10.80 19.05 8.14
N ARG A 524 10.83 19.40 9.43
CA ARG A 524 12.10 19.75 10.11
C ARG A 524 12.69 18.54 10.80
N ILE A 525 14.00 18.36 10.72
CA ILE A 525 14.71 17.20 11.28
C ILE A 525 15.55 17.60 12.50
N GLU A 526 15.54 16.78 13.56
CA GLU A 526 16.32 17.03 14.79
C GLU A 526 17.82 16.92 14.52
N LYS A 527 18.22 15.88 13.77
CA LYS A 527 19.60 15.51 13.43
C LYS A 527 19.91 15.56 11.91
N PRO A 528 19.76 16.71 11.24
CA PRO A 528 19.88 16.79 9.79
C PRO A 528 21.32 16.64 9.29
N LEU A 529 22.33 17.08 10.05
CA LEU A 529 23.73 16.97 9.64
C LEU A 529 24.21 15.51 9.68
N GLU A 530 23.85 14.76 10.73
CA GLU A 530 24.11 13.32 10.83
C GLU A 530 23.47 12.57 9.65
N LEU A 531 22.21 12.89 9.33
CA LEU A 531 21.52 12.29 8.18
C LEU A 531 22.20 12.63 6.85
N ALA A 532 22.62 13.89 6.65
CA ALA A 532 23.28 14.29 5.41
C ALA A 532 24.59 13.55 5.18
N LYS A 533 25.46 13.47 6.21
CA LYS A 533 26.70 12.70 6.15
C LYS A 533 26.45 11.24 5.82
N LEU A 534 25.47 10.61 6.49
CA LEU A 534 25.10 9.22 6.24
C LEU A 534 24.61 8.99 4.81
N ILE A 535 23.80 9.90 4.25
CA ILE A 535 23.34 9.81 2.87
C ILE A 535 24.52 9.93 1.89
N LEU A 536 25.41 10.90 2.09
CA LEU A 536 26.58 11.09 1.23
C LEU A 536 27.55 9.90 1.28
N GLU A 537 27.73 9.30 2.46
CA GLU A 537 28.53 8.08 2.64
C GLU A 537 27.93 6.90 1.85
N MET A 538 26.63 6.67 1.99
CA MET A 538 25.92 5.61 1.25
C MET A 538 25.92 5.84 -0.27
N ASP A 539 25.87 7.10 -0.70
CA ASP A 539 25.90 7.54 -2.09
C ASP A 539 27.32 7.53 -2.69
N LYS A 540 28.36 7.29 -1.86
CA LYS A 540 29.78 7.42 -2.22
C LYS A 540 30.07 8.77 -2.88
N ASN A 541 29.47 9.83 -2.34
CA ASN A 541 29.53 11.18 -2.87
C ASN A 541 30.82 11.87 -2.42
N ASP A 542 31.55 12.49 -3.36
CA ASP A 542 32.80 13.21 -3.10
C ASP A 542 32.61 14.43 -2.19
N ALA A 543 31.40 15.00 -2.15
CA ALA A 543 31.06 16.09 -1.23
C ALA A 543 31.22 15.71 0.25
N LEU A 544 31.26 14.41 0.59
CA LEU A 544 31.54 13.97 1.96
C LEU A 544 32.95 14.37 2.42
N GLU A 545 33.95 14.27 1.56
CA GLU A 545 35.34 14.64 1.88
C GLU A 545 35.48 16.15 2.11
N ARG A 546 34.64 16.94 1.44
CA ARG A 546 34.59 18.40 1.54
C ARG A 546 33.51 18.90 2.50
N TRP A 547 32.90 18.02 3.29
CA TRP A 547 31.70 18.37 4.06
C TRP A 547 31.92 19.56 5.00
N ASP A 548 33.03 19.59 5.73
CA ASP A 548 33.30 20.64 6.70
C ASP A 548 33.57 22.00 5.99
N GLU A 549 34.27 21.99 4.84
CA GLU A 549 34.46 23.18 3.97
C GLU A 549 33.11 23.75 3.51
N LEU A 550 32.21 22.89 3.00
CA LEU A 550 30.89 23.29 2.52
C LEU A 550 30.00 23.84 3.64
N LEU A 551 30.14 23.31 4.85
CA LEU A 551 29.35 23.73 6.01
C LEU A 551 29.83 25.08 6.57
N GLU A 552 31.15 25.32 6.55
CA GLU A 552 31.78 26.59 6.95
C GLU A 552 31.52 27.72 5.95
N ASP A 553 31.54 27.44 4.65
CA ASP A 553 31.22 28.43 3.61
C ASP A 553 29.72 28.77 3.59
N SER A 554 29.36 29.76 4.41
CA SER A 554 28.02 30.35 4.47
C SER A 554 27.82 31.54 3.53
N SER A 555 28.78 31.83 2.64
CA SER A 555 28.65 32.93 1.67
C SER A 555 27.58 32.66 0.61
N LYS A 556 27.29 31.38 0.34
CA LYS A 556 26.34 30.93 -0.68
C LYS A 556 25.75 29.56 -0.33
N PRO A 557 24.62 29.19 -0.95
CA PRO A 557 24.14 27.81 -0.94
C PRO A 557 25.02 26.90 -1.79
N HIS A 558 25.30 25.71 -1.27
CA HIS A 558 25.99 24.64 -2.00
C HIS A 558 25.01 23.52 -2.31
N ILE A 559 24.84 23.21 -3.60
CA ILE A 559 23.95 22.17 -4.06
C ILE A 559 24.79 20.93 -4.36
N ILE A 560 24.50 19.84 -3.67
CA ILE A 560 25.09 18.52 -3.87
C ILE A 560 24.02 17.66 -4.52
N GLU A 561 24.27 17.19 -5.75
CA GLU A 561 23.42 16.20 -6.41
C GLU A 561 23.85 14.80 -5.97
N LEU A 562 22.88 13.93 -5.68
CA LEU A 562 23.16 12.54 -5.32
C LEU A 562 23.41 11.72 -6.58
N ASN A 563 24.41 10.83 -6.53
CA ASN A 563 24.70 9.88 -7.60
C ASN A 563 23.55 8.90 -7.80
N SER A 564 22.92 8.48 -6.70
CA SER A 564 21.77 7.60 -6.64
C SER A 564 20.69 8.22 -5.75
N PRO A 565 19.57 8.69 -6.34
CA PRO A 565 18.49 9.26 -5.57
C PRO A 565 17.99 8.32 -4.46
N LEU A 566 17.88 8.83 -3.23
CA LEU A 566 17.45 8.04 -2.08
C LEU A 566 15.91 8.02 -2.00
N PRO A 567 15.23 6.87 -2.11
CA PRO A 567 13.79 6.81 -1.97
C PRO A 567 13.33 7.41 -0.64
N ILE A 568 12.25 8.20 -0.69
CA ILE A 568 11.60 8.79 0.46
C ILE A 568 10.11 8.50 0.42
N VAL A 569 9.60 8.01 1.55
CA VAL A 569 8.16 7.78 1.75
C VAL A 569 7.70 8.52 2.99
N ILE A 570 6.69 9.35 2.83
CA ILE A 570 6.02 10.09 3.90
C ILE A 570 4.62 9.51 4.04
N ASP A 571 4.39 8.78 5.12
CA ASP A 571 3.14 8.09 5.40
C ASP A 571 2.35 8.74 6.54
N TYR A 572 1.06 8.41 6.58
CA TYR A 572 0.17 8.74 7.68
C TYR A 572 -0.36 7.46 8.32
N ILE A 573 0.38 6.91 9.27
CA ILE A 573 0.03 5.68 9.98
C ILE A 573 -0.10 6.02 11.47
N THR A 574 -1.28 5.83 12.02
CA THR A 574 -1.64 6.20 13.40
C THR A 574 -1.52 5.04 14.38
N ILE A 575 -0.84 3.97 13.98
CA ILE A 575 -0.48 2.82 14.80
C ILE A 575 0.97 2.47 14.46
N GLY A 576 1.87 2.57 15.42
CA GLY A 576 3.28 2.29 15.16
C GLY A 576 4.19 2.76 16.29
N PRO A 577 5.50 2.58 16.14
CA PRO A 577 6.46 2.89 17.18
C PRO A 577 6.59 4.40 17.38
N THR A 578 6.51 4.84 18.64
CA THR A 578 6.92 6.19 19.06
C THR A 578 8.42 6.30 19.29
N ASP A 579 9.11 5.17 19.40
CA ASP A 579 10.57 5.03 19.35
C ASP A 579 10.94 3.64 18.84
N TRP A 580 12.06 3.54 18.13
CA TRP A 580 12.58 2.27 17.63
C TRP A 580 13.35 1.46 18.70
N SER A 581 13.43 1.97 19.94
CA SER A 581 14.11 1.31 21.07
C SER A 581 13.32 0.12 21.67
N GLY A 582 12.58 -0.63 20.84
CA GLY A 582 12.08 -1.97 21.18
C GLY A 582 10.90 -2.07 22.14
N ASN A 583 9.93 -1.14 22.11
CA ASN A 583 8.75 -1.22 23.01
C ASN A 583 7.41 -1.14 22.28
N GLY A 584 7.28 -1.94 21.21
CA GLY A 584 5.99 -2.23 20.60
C GLY A 584 5.34 -1.12 19.77
N VAL A 585 4.16 -1.45 19.28
CA VAL A 585 3.31 -0.62 18.44
C VAL A 585 2.40 0.22 19.32
N ALA A 586 2.40 1.55 19.15
CA ALA A 586 1.56 2.44 19.93
C ALA A 586 0.37 2.98 19.13
N PHE A 587 -0.75 3.27 19.80
CA PHE A 587 -1.85 4.06 19.22
C PHE A 587 -1.44 5.54 19.21
N LEU A 588 -1.31 6.11 18.03
CA LEU A 588 -0.91 7.50 17.83
C LEU A 588 -2.13 8.40 17.65
N ASP A 589 -1.98 9.66 18.05
CA ASP A 589 -2.98 10.70 17.82
C ASP A 589 -3.26 10.84 16.33
N ASP A 590 -4.54 10.92 15.95
CA ASP A 590 -4.95 11.30 14.60
C ASP A 590 -4.87 12.83 14.44
N ILE A 591 -3.65 13.33 14.34
CA ILE A 591 -3.34 14.77 14.40
C ILE A 591 -4.01 15.56 13.27
N TYR A 592 -4.30 14.93 12.14
CA TYR A 592 -4.91 15.49 10.94
C TYR A 592 -6.37 15.10 10.73
N THR A 593 -6.97 14.28 11.61
CA THR A 593 -8.35 13.77 11.46
C THR A 593 -8.54 13.02 10.14
N LEU A 594 -7.54 12.19 9.77
CA LEU A 594 -7.54 11.37 8.55
C LEU A 594 -7.90 9.91 8.82
N ASP A 595 -7.92 9.49 10.09
CA ASP A 595 -8.63 8.27 10.45
C ASP A 595 -10.11 8.62 10.29
N PRO A 596 -10.86 7.97 9.38
CA PRO A 596 -12.27 8.21 9.30
C PRO A 596 -12.84 7.92 10.69
N PRO A 597 -13.47 8.89 11.38
CA PRO A 597 -14.50 8.49 12.31
C PRO A 597 -15.53 7.77 11.44
N GLU A 598 -16.22 6.80 11.99
CA GLU A 598 -17.31 6.09 11.32
C GLU A 598 -18.42 7.01 10.72
N SER A 599 -18.32 8.34 10.85
CA SER A 599 -19.30 9.29 10.36
C SER A 599 -19.03 9.83 8.94
N GLU A 600 -19.98 9.56 8.06
CA GLU A 600 -20.30 10.13 6.75
C GLU A 600 -20.03 11.66 6.58
N LYS A 601 -20.03 12.43 7.66
CA LYS A 601 -19.82 13.90 7.68
C LYS A 601 -18.46 14.38 7.16
N LEU A 602 -17.39 13.57 7.23
CA LEU A 602 -16.07 13.96 6.71
C LEU A 602 -15.92 13.70 5.21
N LYS A 603 -16.56 12.62 4.72
CA LYS A 603 -16.69 12.34 3.28
C LYS A 603 -17.39 13.52 2.59
N GLU A 604 -18.49 14.00 3.15
CA GLU A 604 -19.18 15.19 2.65
C GLU A 604 -18.33 16.47 2.61
N LYS A 605 -17.40 16.67 3.56
CA LYS A 605 -16.52 17.85 3.58
C LYS A 605 -15.44 17.75 2.51
N ARG A 606 -14.84 16.57 2.34
CA ARG A 606 -13.87 16.29 1.27
C ARG A 606 -14.50 16.44 -0.11
N ASP A 607 -15.69 15.89 -0.31
CA ASP A 607 -16.36 15.91 -1.60
C ASP A 607 -16.80 17.35 -1.96
N ARG A 608 -17.25 18.14 -0.97
CA ARG A 608 -17.47 19.60 -1.14
C ARG A 608 -16.20 20.35 -1.56
N PHE A 609 -15.04 19.97 -1.01
CA PHE A 609 -13.77 20.59 -1.35
C PHE A 609 -13.33 20.26 -2.78
N GLN A 610 -13.46 19.00 -3.19
CA GLN A 610 -13.15 18.58 -4.57
C GLN A 610 -14.07 19.27 -5.59
N ALA A 611 -15.35 19.43 -5.27
CA ALA A 611 -16.29 20.20 -6.09
C ALA A 611 -15.88 21.68 -6.23
N TYR A 612 -15.34 22.29 -5.17
CA TYR A 612 -14.82 23.66 -5.20
C TYR A 612 -13.59 23.78 -6.11
N LEU A 613 -12.62 22.85 -6.02
CA LEU A 613 -11.43 22.85 -6.88
C LEU A 613 -11.80 22.75 -8.36
N LYS A 614 -12.72 21.85 -8.70
CA LYS A 614 -13.24 21.71 -10.06
C LYS A 614 -13.85 23.02 -10.57
N ARG A 615 -14.65 23.70 -9.73
CA ARG A 615 -15.26 24.99 -10.08
C ARG A 615 -14.23 26.09 -10.31
N LEU A 616 -13.18 26.15 -9.49
CA LEU A 616 -12.07 27.10 -9.66
C LEU A 616 -11.35 26.90 -11.00
N GLU A 617 -11.13 25.64 -11.39
CA GLU A 617 -10.49 25.32 -12.66
C GLU A 617 -11.34 25.74 -13.86
N GLN A 618 -12.66 25.54 -13.78
CA GLN A 618 -13.60 25.98 -14.81
C GLN A 618 -13.63 27.51 -14.95
N ILE A 619 -13.59 28.25 -13.83
CA ILE A 619 -13.48 29.73 -13.86
C ILE A 619 -12.16 30.15 -14.52
N ARG A 620 -11.03 29.52 -14.15
CA ARG A 620 -9.72 29.81 -14.75
C ARG A 620 -9.70 29.57 -16.27
N LYS A 621 -10.39 28.53 -16.74
CA LYS A 621 -10.52 28.20 -18.16
C LYS A 621 -11.55 29.08 -18.89
N GLY A 622 -12.25 29.98 -18.20
CA GLY A 622 -13.33 30.79 -18.77
C GLY A 622 -14.60 30.00 -19.10
N GLU A 623 -14.71 28.74 -18.65
CA GLU A 623 -15.82 27.83 -18.93
C GLU A 623 -17.10 28.25 -18.21
N ILE A 624 -16.96 28.89 -17.05
CA ILE A 624 -18.09 29.41 -16.26
C ILE A 624 -17.77 30.80 -15.70
N TRP A 625 -18.78 31.65 -15.64
CA TRP A 625 -18.69 32.94 -14.97
C TRP A 625 -18.91 32.80 -13.44
N PRO A 626 -18.24 33.58 -12.59
CA PRO A 626 -18.49 33.54 -11.15
C PRO A 626 -19.93 33.98 -10.85
N ARG A 627 -20.71 33.13 -10.18
CA ARG A 627 -22.06 33.50 -9.74
C ARG A 627 -21.99 34.52 -8.60
N ARG A 628 -22.99 35.39 -8.54
CA ARG A 628 -23.07 36.59 -7.68
C ARG A 628 -23.60 36.29 -6.26
N ASP A 629 -23.97 35.03 -6.00
CA ASP A 629 -24.81 34.57 -4.90
C ASP A 629 -24.12 33.50 -4.04
#